data_AF-A0A182MZM7-F1
#
_entry.id   AF-A0A182MZM7-F1
#
_cell.length_a   1.000
_cell.length_b   1.000
_cell.length_c   1.000
_cell.angle_alpha   90.00
_cell.angle_beta   90.00
_cell.angle_gamma   90.00
#
_symmetry.space_group_name_H-M   'P 1'
#
loop_
_entity.id
_entity.type
_entity.pdbx_description
1 polymer ?
#
loop_
_entity_poly.entity_id
_entity_poly.type
_entity_poly.pdbx_seq_one_letter_code
_entity_poly.pdbx_strand_id
1 'polypeptide(L)'
;MLVKSTLPYVALIVVAVWATTGKAQELTLEQQAAQYKEMVLMVLENRSASLPVESAAAVAVVRAEAAQQLDACAAGLATHQQLWQYKVCGSAVLQQGLTALSALQASSGAAPRPSF
;
A
#
# COMPACT_ATOMS: atom_id res chain seq x y z
N MET A 1 56.12 8.47 -4.30
CA MET A 1 54.92 8.84 -3.51
C MET A 1 53.87 7.76 -3.75
N LEU A 2 53.45 7.12 -2.66
CA LEU A 2 52.62 5.91 -2.62
C LEU A 2 51.19 6.18 -3.12
N VAL A 3 50.75 5.48 -4.16
CA VAL A 3 49.32 5.44 -4.54
C VAL A 3 48.63 4.52 -3.53
N LYS A 4 47.90 5.14 -2.61
CA LYS A 4 47.17 4.46 -1.53
C LYS A 4 45.90 3.83 -2.09
N SER A 5 46.03 2.63 -2.67
CA SER A 5 44.93 1.78 -3.14
C SER A 5 44.18 1.16 -1.97
N THR A 6 43.26 1.91 -1.36
CA THR A 6 42.25 1.40 -0.43
C THR A 6 40.93 1.19 -1.19
N LEU A 7 40.88 0.22 -2.09
CA LEU A 7 39.67 -0.11 -2.86
C LEU A 7 39.24 -1.59 -2.89
N PRO A 8 39.99 -2.62 -2.44
CA PRO A 8 39.46 -3.99 -2.54
C PRO A 8 38.52 -4.38 -1.38
N TYR A 9 38.55 -3.68 -0.24
CA TYR A 9 37.82 -4.12 0.96
C TYR A 9 36.31 -3.80 0.93
N VAL A 10 35.92 -2.69 0.28
CA VAL A 10 34.52 -2.27 0.20
C VAL A 10 33.73 -3.19 -0.74
N ALA A 11 34.35 -3.65 -1.83
CA ALA A 11 33.70 -4.55 -2.79
C ALA A 11 33.37 -5.92 -2.18
N LEU A 12 34.23 -6.45 -1.30
CA LEU A 12 34.00 -7.73 -0.63
C LEU A 12 32.88 -7.67 0.41
N ILE A 13 32.70 -6.54 1.09
CA ILE A 13 31.62 -6.37 2.08
C ILE A 13 30.25 -6.27 1.38
N VAL A 14 30.18 -5.61 0.22
CA VAL A 14 28.91 -5.53 -0.52
C VAL A 14 28.47 -6.92 -0.99
N VAL A 15 29.36 -7.75 -1.52
CA VAL A 15 28.99 -9.10 -2.00
C VAL A 15 28.61 -10.05 -0.84
N ALA A 16 29.26 -9.95 0.32
CA ALA A 16 28.95 -10.79 1.48
C ALA A 16 27.58 -10.45 2.14
N VAL A 17 27.10 -9.21 2.00
CA VAL A 17 25.76 -8.83 2.47
C VAL A 17 24.66 -9.47 1.62
N TRP A 18 24.86 -9.66 0.32
CA TRP A 18 23.88 -10.36 -0.53
C TRP A 18 23.81 -11.87 -0.26
N ALA A 19 24.86 -12.47 0.30
CA ALA A 19 24.91 -13.90 0.62
C ALA A 19 24.34 -14.26 2.00
N THR A 20 24.20 -13.29 2.92
CA THR A 20 23.76 -13.55 4.31
C THR A 20 22.28 -13.31 4.56
N THR A 21 21.54 -12.71 3.62
CA THR A 21 20.07 -12.81 3.56
C THR A 21 19.62 -14.11 2.88
N GLY A 22 20.28 -15.22 3.23
CA GLY A 22 19.81 -16.56 2.99
C GLY A 22 18.63 -16.89 3.91
N LYS A 23 17.48 -16.26 3.64
CA LYS A 23 16.08 -16.72 3.79
C LYS A 23 15.22 -15.60 3.22
N ALA A 24 15.21 -15.44 1.89
CA ALA A 24 14.00 -14.95 1.26
C ALA A 24 12.92 -15.95 1.69
N GLN A 25 12.14 -15.61 2.71
CA GLN A 25 10.91 -16.34 2.99
C GLN A 25 10.11 -16.18 1.71
N GLU A 26 10.03 -17.26 0.93
CA GLU A 26 9.10 -17.35 -0.18
C GLU A 26 7.73 -17.23 0.45
N LEU A 27 7.25 -15.98 0.58
CA LEU A 27 5.93 -15.67 1.07
C LEU A 27 4.98 -16.43 0.17
N THR A 28 4.09 -17.19 0.79
CA THR A 28 3.01 -17.85 0.06
C THR A 28 2.20 -16.80 -0.68
N LEU A 29 1.57 -17.19 -1.79
CA LEU A 29 0.65 -16.36 -2.56
C LEU A 29 -0.38 -15.65 -1.66
N GLU A 30 -0.94 -16.38 -0.71
CA GLU A 30 -1.92 -15.87 0.25
C GLU A 30 -1.31 -14.80 1.17
N GLN A 31 -0.10 -15.03 1.70
CA GLN A 31 0.58 -14.02 2.52
C GLN A 31 0.90 -12.76 1.73
N GLN A 32 1.33 -12.92 0.47
CA GLN A 32 1.67 -11.79 -0.36
C GLN A 32 0.43 -10.99 -0.80
N ALA A 33 -0.71 -11.67 -0.99
CA ALA A 33 -2.00 -11.03 -1.23
C ALA A 33 -2.53 -10.32 0.03
N ALA A 34 -2.39 -10.94 1.21
CA ALA A 34 -2.78 -10.37 2.50
C ALA A 34 -1.96 -9.12 2.86
N GLN A 35 -0.63 -9.18 2.71
CA GLN A 35 0.24 -8.01 2.93
C GLN A 35 -0.12 -6.83 2.03
N TYR A 36 -0.44 -7.12 0.76
CA TYR A 36 -0.84 -6.07 -0.16
C TYR A 36 -2.22 -5.49 0.19
N LYS A 37 -3.18 -6.32 0.64
CA LYS A 37 -4.48 -5.86 1.15
C LYS A 37 -4.29 -4.92 2.35
N GLU A 38 -3.50 -5.32 3.32
CA GLU A 38 -3.21 -4.49 4.50
C GLU A 38 -2.55 -3.17 4.11
N MET A 39 -1.58 -3.19 3.19
CA MET A 39 -0.95 -1.98 2.69
C MET A 39 -1.96 -1.02 2.03
N VAL A 40 -2.85 -1.53 1.18
CA VAL A 40 -3.90 -0.70 0.54
C VAL A 40 -4.82 -0.07 1.60
N LEU A 41 -5.30 -0.87 2.56
CA LEU A 41 -6.18 -0.38 3.61
C LEU A 41 -5.47 0.64 4.52
N MET A 42 -4.20 0.43 4.83
CA MET A 42 -3.37 1.36 5.59
C MET A 42 -3.20 2.70 4.86
N VAL A 43 -2.98 2.67 3.54
CA VAL A 43 -2.87 3.91 2.74
C VAL A 43 -4.18 4.69 2.77
N LEU A 44 -5.33 4.01 2.62
CA LEU A 44 -6.65 4.65 2.71
C LEU A 44 -6.90 5.24 4.11
N GLU A 45 -6.53 4.51 5.16
CA GLU A 45 -6.65 4.96 6.54
C GLU A 45 -5.79 6.19 6.81
N ASN A 46 -4.53 6.19 6.39
CA ASN A 46 -3.64 7.34 6.51
C ASN A 46 -4.18 8.56 5.74
N ARG A 47 -4.71 8.35 4.54
CA ARG A 47 -5.36 9.44 3.77
C ARG A 47 -6.57 10.00 4.49
N SER A 48 -7.34 9.14 5.15
CA SER A 48 -8.53 9.54 5.90
C SER A 48 -8.23 10.28 7.19
N ALA A 49 -7.02 10.16 7.75
CA ALA A 49 -6.62 10.93 8.93
C ALA A 49 -6.59 12.45 8.68
N SER A 50 -6.55 12.87 7.41
CA SER A 50 -6.67 14.28 7.00
C SER A 50 -8.12 14.74 6.78
N LEU A 51 -9.11 13.86 6.96
CA LEU A 51 -10.53 14.20 6.87
C LEU A 51 -11.08 14.59 8.23
N PRO A 52 -12.10 15.46 8.26
CA PRO A 52 -12.72 15.87 9.51
C PRO A 52 -13.56 14.72 10.10
N VAL A 53 -13.75 14.72 11.42
CA VAL A 53 -14.36 13.60 12.17
C VAL A 53 -15.80 13.30 11.75
N GLU A 54 -16.50 14.30 11.24
CA GLU A 54 -17.85 14.21 10.67
C GLU A 54 -17.90 13.26 9.46
N SER A 55 -16.76 13.08 8.77
CA SER A 55 -16.63 12.13 7.66
C SER A 55 -16.34 10.69 8.12
N ALA A 56 -16.18 10.42 9.43
CA ALA A 56 -15.74 9.11 9.92
C ALA A 56 -16.64 7.94 9.46
N ALA A 57 -17.96 8.14 9.41
CA ALA A 57 -18.88 7.12 8.90
C ALA A 57 -18.69 6.86 7.41
N ALA A 58 -18.51 7.91 6.59
CA ALA A 58 -18.27 7.80 5.16
C ALA A 58 -16.90 7.16 4.87
N VAL A 59 -15.88 7.50 5.65
CA VAL A 59 -14.55 6.86 5.60
C VAL A 59 -14.65 5.37 5.91
N ALA A 60 -15.41 4.99 6.94
CA ALA A 60 -15.61 3.58 7.30
C ALA A 60 -16.28 2.80 6.15
N VAL A 61 -17.25 3.39 5.45
CA VAL A 61 -17.87 2.80 4.26
C VAL A 61 -16.85 2.60 3.14
N VAL A 62 -16.06 3.63 2.80
CA VAL A 62 -15.02 3.53 1.76
C VAL A 62 -14.00 2.43 2.09
N ARG A 63 -13.60 2.31 3.36
CA ARG A 63 -12.66 1.27 3.81
C ARG A 63 -13.28 -0.13 3.76
N ALA A 64 -14.53 -0.28 4.18
CA ALA A 64 -15.24 -1.56 4.12
C ALA A 64 -15.43 -2.04 2.67
N GLU A 65 -15.81 -1.12 1.77
CA GLU A 65 -15.97 -1.41 0.35
C GLU A 65 -14.63 -1.78 -0.30
N ALA A 66 -13.56 -1.03 -0.01
CA ALA A 66 -12.22 -1.37 -0.48
C ALA A 66 -11.77 -2.75 0.02
N ALA A 67 -12.04 -3.09 1.29
CA ALA A 67 -11.71 -4.40 1.84
C ALA A 67 -12.47 -5.53 1.11
N GLN A 68 -13.77 -5.37 0.88
CA GLN A 68 -14.58 -6.34 0.14
C GLN A 68 -14.11 -6.52 -1.31
N GLN A 69 -13.79 -5.42 -1.99
CA GLN A 69 -13.28 -5.49 -3.35
C GLN A 69 -11.92 -6.18 -3.42
N LEU A 70 -11.03 -5.94 -2.44
CA LEU A 70 -9.75 -6.65 -2.34
C LEU A 70 -9.96 -8.15 -2.09
N ASP A 71 -10.93 -8.53 -1.25
CA ASP A 71 -11.28 -9.95 -1.05
C ASP A 71 -11.82 -10.59 -2.32
N ALA A 72 -12.63 -9.87 -3.09
CA ALA A 72 -13.11 -10.32 -4.39
C ALA A 72 -11.97 -10.44 -5.42
N CYS A 73 -11.02 -9.50 -5.44
CA CYS A 73 -9.79 -9.60 -6.24
C CYS A 73 -8.97 -10.84 -5.81
N ALA A 74 -8.98 -11.17 -4.52
CA ALA A 74 -8.22 -12.29 -3.96
C ALA A 74 -8.82 -13.66 -4.31
N ALA A 75 -10.15 -13.74 -4.44
CA ALA A 75 -10.88 -14.98 -4.76
C ALA A 75 -10.46 -15.63 -6.10
N GLY A 76 -9.76 -14.90 -6.96
CA GLY A 76 -9.23 -15.39 -8.23
C GLY A 76 -7.75 -15.85 -8.22
N LEU A 77 -7.00 -15.75 -7.11
CA LEU A 77 -5.61 -16.20 -7.08
C LEU A 77 -5.51 -17.71 -6.85
N ALA A 78 -5.02 -18.43 -7.86
CA ALA A 78 -4.57 -19.82 -7.75
C ALA A 78 -3.08 -19.98 -8.05
N THR A 79 -2.44 -19.01 -8.73
CA THR A 79 -1.05 -19.12 -9.21
C THR A 79 -0.26 -17.82 -9.08
N HIS A 80 1.08 -17.90 -9.08
CA HIS A 80 1.95 -16.73 -8.90
C HIS A 80 1.77 -15.66 -10.00
N GLN A 81 1.43 -16.07 -11.22
CA GLN A 81 1.12 -15.12 -12.30
C GLN A 81 -0.15 -14.29 -12.02
N GLN A 82 -1.11 -14.84 -11.28
CA GLN A 82 -2.33 -14.13 -10.90
C GLN A 82 -2.11 -13.14 -9.77
N LEU A 83 -0.97 -13.17 -9.08
CA LEU A 83 -0.63 -12.14 -8.10
C LEU A 83 -0.40 -10.77 -8.75
N TRP A 84 0.09 -10.73 -10.00
CA TRP A 84 0.15 -9.46 -10.73
C TRP A 84 -1.25 -8.93 -11.04
N GLN A 85 -2.17 -9.80 -11.47
CA GLN A 85 -3.58 -9.43 -11.71
C GLN A 85 -4.25 -8.93 -10.43
N TYR A 86 -3.97 -9.57 -9.30
CA TYR A 86 -4.42 -9.11 -7.99
C TYR A 86 -3.89 -7.73 -7.64
N LYS A 87 -2.59 -7.46 -7.85
CA LYS A 87 -2.01 -6.13 -7.63
C LYS A 87 -2.62 -5.07 -8.54
N VAL A 88 -2.92 -5.41 -9.80
CA VAL A 88 -3.61 -4.51 -10.72
C VAL A 88 -5.03 -4.21 -10.23
N CYS A 89 -5.78 -5.25 -9.86
CA CYS A 89 -7.12 -5.13 -9.29
C CYS A 89 -7.10 -4.27 -8.03
N GLY A 90 -6.24 -4.58 -7.07
CA GLY A 90 -6.15 -3.82 -5.83
C GLY A 90 -5.58 -2.40 -6.00
N SER A 91 -4.78 -2.13 -7.04
CA SER A 91 -4.39 -0.77 -7.40
C SER A 91 -5.58 0.05 -7.88
N ALA A 92 -6.50 -0.56 -8.64
CA ALA A 92 -7.74 0.09 -9.04
C ALA A 92 -8.64 0.38 -7.82
N VAL A 93 -8.77 -0.58 -6.90
CA VAL A 93 -9.50 -0.40 -5.63
C VAL A 93 -8.89 0.74 -4.80
N LEU A 94 -7.56 0.81 -4.71
CA LEU A 94 -6.86 1.90 -4.03
C LEU A 94 -7.18 3.26 -4.66
N GLN A 95 -7.09 3.37 -6.00
CA GLN A 95 -7.40 4.62 -6.71
C GLN A 95 -8.87 5.03 -6.52
N GLN A 96 -9.80 4.07 -6.53
CA GLN A 96 -11.21 4.32 -6.25
C GLN A 96 -11.41 4.87 -4.84
N GLY A 97 -10.80 4.22 -3.83
CA GLY A 97 -10.87 4.67 -2.44
C GLY A 97 -10.28 6.06 -2.24
N LEU A 98 -9.10 6.34 -2.81
CA LEU A 98 -8.48 7.67 -2.75
C LEU A 98 -9.33 8.75 -3.42
N THR A 99 -9.99 8.41 -4.53
CA THR A 99 -10.91 9.33 -5.23
C THR A 99 -12.13 9.63 -4.36
N ALA A 100 -12.73 8.61 -3.74
CA ALA A 100 -13.85 8.78 -2.82
C ALA A 100 -13.47 9.63 -1.60
N LEU A 101 -12.32 9.36 -0.97
CA LEU A 101 -11.80 10.18 0.14
C LEU A 101 -11.52 11.63 -0.29
N SER A 102 -11.01 11.83 -1.50
CA SER A 102 -10.76 13.18 -2.03
C SER A 102 -12.08 13.94 -2.29
N ALA A 103 -13.12 13.26 -2.75
CA ALA A 103 -14.46 13.83 -2.89
C ALA A 103 -15.06 14.22 -1.53
N LEU A 104 -14.86 13.40 -0.49
CA LEU A 104 -15.26 13.72 0.89
C LEU A 104 -14.50 14.94 1.45
N GLN A 105 -13.21 15.06 1.12
CA GLN A 105 -12.44 16.25 1.51
C GLN A 105 -12.96 17.51 0.82
N ALA A 106 -13.29 17.42 -0.47
CA ALA A 106 -13.82 18.54 -1.25
C ALA A 106 -15.20 18.99 -0.75
N SER A 107 -16.10 18.05 -0.39
CA SER A 107 -17.40 18.40 0.18
C SER A 107 -17.30 18.99 1.59
N SER A 108 -16.35 18.51 2.39
CA SER A 108 -16.09 19.03 3.73
C SER A 108 -15.51 20.45 3.72
N GLY A 109 -14.69 20.78 2.72
CA GLY A 109 -14.15 22.12 2.52
C GLY A 109 -15.16 23.15 1.99
N ALA A 110 -16.27 22.67 1.40
CA ALA A 110 -17.33 23.51 0.84
C ALA A 110 -18.43 23.89 1.85
N ALA A 111 -18.33 23.42 3.11
CA ALA A 111 -19.29 23.78 4.16
C ALA A 111 -19.28 25.31 4.36
N PRO A 112 -20.43 26.01 4.15
CA PRO A 112 -20.47 27.45 4.29
C PRO A 112 -20.17 27.81 5.75
N ARG A 113 -19.15 28.65 5.96
CA ARG A 113 -18.92 29.28 7.26
C ARG A 113 -20.20 30.07 7.60
N PRO A 114 -20.85 29.85 8.75
CA PRO A 114 -21.94 30.72 9.16
C PRO A 114 -21.35 32.13 9.34
N SER A 115 -21.72 33.04 8.45
CA SER A 115 -21.44 34.47 8.60
C SER A 115 -22.21 34.95 9.82
N PHE A 116 -21.49 35.25 10.90
CA PHE A 116 -21.99 36.03 12.04
C PHE A 116 -21.54 37.48 11.90
#